data_AF-A0A0G8F619-F1
#
_entry.id   AF-A0A0G8F619-F1
#
_cell.length_a   1.000
_cell.length_b   1.000
_cell.length_c   1.000
_cell.angle_alpha   90.00
_cell.angle_beta   90.00
_cell.angle_gamma   90.00
#
_symmetry.space_group_name_H-M   'P 1'
#
loop_
_entity.id
_entity.type
_entity.pdbx_description
1 polymer ?
#
loop_
_entity_poly.entity_id
_entity_poly.type
_entity_poly.pdbx_seq_one_letter_code
_entity_poly.pdbx_strand_id
1 'polypeptide(L)'
;MKYFNKDWYKEMQVSGFLIFSETVEEWEEMLRESEKIGMDYKQSLREDVEEKKEDLLKFLPKSLHPYIHENTINSEYPSEKLKKLMLEWTVDYEKRMSDLEQAYLDNYNTIKEKLAQNVVQLHEYSLHDSVVKSVERRSEDKLIITLDCSGTFSEFDKLEVTFTGVTKCSIPEHFEGAWWLCHEIDLINEGFELGVLFDCPFEEVTICAKDVLLEIGK
;
A
#
# COMPACT_ATOMS: atom_id res chain seq x y z
N MET A 1 -11.88 2.40 -3.60
CA MET A 1 -11.19 1.27 -4.26
C MET A 1 -11.89 -0.04 -3.89
N LYS A 2 -11.92 -1.03 -4.78
CA LYS A 2 -12.62 -2.32 -4.62
C LYS A 2 -11.70 -3.42 -4.09
N TYR A 3 -10.47 -3.49 -4.59
CA TYR A 3 -9.49 -4.53 -4.24
C TYR A 3 -8.47 -4.00 -3.24
N PHE A 4 -7.72 -2.96 -3.59
CA PHE A 4 -6.57 -2.49 -2.79
C PHE A 4 -6.89 -1.23 -1.96
N ASN A 5 -7.88 -1.32 -1.08
CA ASN A 5 -8.37 -0.19 -0.27
C ASN A 5 -7.50 0.07 1.00
N LYS A 6 -7.86 1.09 1.80
CA LYS A 6 -7.16 1.45 3.04
C LYS A 6 -7.05 0.29 4.03
N ASP A 7 -8.11 -0.49 4.17
CA ASP A 7 -8.15 -1.60 5.14
C ASP A 7 -7.25 -2.75 4.69
N TRP A 8 -7.22 -3.06 3.39
CA TRP A 8 -6.26 -3.99 2.81
C TRP A 8 -4.82 -3.57 3.10
N TYR A 9 -4.48 -2.29 2.84
CA TYR A 9 -3.11 -1.81 3.06
C TYR A 9 -2.73 -1.85 4.55
N LYS A 10 -3.62 -1.43 5.44
CA LYS A 10 -3.37 -1.49 6.90
C LYS A 10 -3.20 -2.93 7.39
N GLU A 11 -4.00 -3.87 6.88
CA GLU A 11 -3.84 -5.29 7.21
C GLU A 11 -2.49 -5.84 6.70
N MET A 12 -2.06 -5.40 5.51
CA MET A 12 -0.73 -5.73 4.97
C MET A 12 0.40 -5.20 5.86
N GLN A 13 0.29 -3.97 6.37
CA GLN A 13 1.24 -3.41 7.33
C GLN A 13 1.27 -4.23 8.64
N VAL A 14 0.12 -4.69 9.13
CA VAL A 14 0.06 -5.59 10.28
C VAL A 14 0.79 -6.91 10.00
N SER A 15 0.61 -7.49 8.81
CA SER A 15 1.33 -8.72 8.45
C SER A 15 2.85 -8.50 8.39
N GLY A 16 3.30 -7.41 7.79
CA GLY A 16 4.73 -7.07 7.72
C GLY A 16 5.35 -6.78 9.08
N PHE A 17 4.56 -6.25 10.03
CA PHE A 17 4.98 -5.99 11.40
C PHE A 17 5.19 -7.27 12.23
N LEU A 18 4.52 -8.37 11.88
CA LEU A 18 4.51 -9.62 12.65
C LEU A 18 5.53 -10.65 12.12
N ILE A 19 6.66 -10.17 11.62
CA ILE A 19 7.78 -11.01 11.21
C ILE A 19 8.72 -11.16 12.42
N PHE A 20 8.90 -12.40 12.86
CA PHE A 20 9.72 -12.75 14.03
C PHE A 20 11.05 -13.35 13.60
N SER A 21 12.06 -13.23 14.48
CA SER A 21 13.26 -14.07 14.38
C SER A 21 12.87 -15.55 14.39
N GLU A 22 13.43 -16.32 13.46
CA GLU A 22 13.14 -17.75 13.34
C GLU A 22 13.70 -18.50 14.57
N THR A 23 14.85 -18.04 15.05
CA THR A 23 15.61 -18.66 16.15
C THR A 23 15.80 -17.72 17.34
N VAL A 24 16.04 -18.30 18.52
CA VAL A 24 16.38 -17.52 19.73
C VAL A 24 17.72 -16.84 19.53
N GLU A 25 18.65 -17.51 18.85
CA GLU A 25 19.99 -17.02 18.54
C GLU A 25 19.95 -15.74 17.71
N GLU A 26 19.12 -15.69 16.65
CA GLU A 26 18.88 -14.48 15.85
C GLU A 26 18.30 -13.34 16.70
N TRP A 27 17.31 -13.63 17.54
CA TRP A 27 16.71 -12.63 18.43
C TRP A 27 17.74 -12.05 19.39
N GLU A 28 18.55 -12.91 20.01
CA GLU A 28 19.61 -12.46 20.91
C GLU A 28 20.71 -11.68 20.18
N GLU A 29 21.02 -12.03 18.93
CA GLU A 29 21.95 -11.29 18.09
C GLU A 29 21.44 -9.87 17.80
N MET A 30 20.18 -9.73 17.40
CA MET A 30 19.55 -8.41 17.19
C MET A 30 19.61 -7.53 18.45
N LEU A 31 19.36 -8.12 19.63
CA LEU A 31 19.49 -7.40 20.90
C LEU A 31 20.92 -6.92 21.16
N ARG A 32 21.92 -7.79 20.95
CA ARG A 32 23.34 -7.44 21.14
C ARG A 32 23.81 -6.35 20.17
N GLU A 33 23.45 -6.44 18.89
CA GLU A 33 23.84 -5.44 17.90
C GLU A 33 23.19 -4.08 18.17
N SER A 34 21.93 -4.08 18.63
CA SER A 34 21.23 -2.85 19.01
C SER A 34 21.86 -2.19 20.24
N GLU A 35 22.25 -2.98 21.24
CA GLU A 35 22.93 -2.47 22.43
C GLU A 35 24.29 -1.80 22.08
N LYS A 36 25.05 -2.37 21.13
CA LYS A 36 26.33 -1.78 20.67
C LYS A 36 26.19 -0.38 20.10
N ILE A 37 25.05 -0.05 19.50
CA ILE A 37 24.77 1.28 18.95
C ILE A 37 23.98 2.16 19.93
N GLY A 38 23.76 1.70 21.17
CA GLY A 38 23.05 2.45 22.21
C GLY A 38 21.53 2.47 22.04
N MET A 39 20.96 1.53 21.29
CA MET A 39 19.52 1.40 21.05
C MET A 39 18.89 0.37 21.97
N ASP A 40 17.85 0.77 22.72
CA ASP A 40 16.98 -0.18 23.42
C ASP A 40 15.96 -0.75 22.43
N TYR A 41 16.32 -1.88 21.82
CA TYR A 41 15.50 -2.52 20.80
C TYR A 41 14.13 -2.95 21.32
N LYS A 42 14.04 -3.45 22.55
CA LYS A 42 12.77 -3.88 23.13
C LYS A 42 11.85 -2.70 23.39
N GLN A 43 12.40 -1.59 23.85
CA GLN A 43 11.62 -0.37 24.03
C GLN A 43 11.10 0.16 22.68
N SER A 44 11.93 0.16 21.64
CA SER A 44 11.51 0.53 20.27
C SER A 44 10.34 -0.33 19.79
N LEU A 45 10.42 -1.66 19.95
CA LEU A 45 9.34 -2.57 19.56
C LEU A 45 8.06 -2.30 20.35
N ARG A 46 8.16 -1.94 21.64
CA ARG A 46 7.00 -1.59 22.46
C ARG A 46 6.31 -0.31 22.00
N GLU A 47 7.10 0.66 21.55
CA GLU A 47 6.60 1.90 20.96
C GLU A 47 5.88 1.63 19.64
N ASP A 48 6.45 0.78 18.78
CA ASP A 48 5.81 0.38 17.52
C ASP A 48 4.48 -0.35 17.74
N VAL A 49 4.37 -1.20 18.77
CA VAL A 49 3.09 -1.86 19.13
C VAL A 49 2.05 -0.84 19.55
N GLU A 50 2.42 0.19 20.31
CA GLU A 50 1.46 1.21 20.74
C GLU A 50 1.01 2.08 19.58
N GLU A 51 1.92 2.44 18.66
CA GLU A 51 1.59 3.16 17.43
C GLU A 51 0.59 2.37 16.57
N LYS A 52 0.79 1.05 16.43
CA LYS A 52 -0.01 0.18 15.55
C LYS A 52 -1.19 -0.49 16.25
N LYS A 53 -1.42 -0.19 17.53
CA LYS A 53 -2.36 -0.91 18.41
C LYS A 53 -3.78 -0.99 17.89
N GLU A 54 -4.28 0.10 17.32
CA GLU A 54 -5.63 0.14 16.75
C GLU A 54 -5.76 -0.86 15.59
N ASP A 55 -4.81 -0.84 14.66
CA ASP A 55 -4.80 -1.74 13.51
C ASP A 55 -4.54 -3.20 13.96
N LEU A 56 -3.65 -3.43 14.92
CA LEU A 56 -3.42 -4.76 15.50
C LEU A 56 -4.70 -5.33 16.13
N LEU A 57 -5.44 -4.55 16.91
CA LEU A 57 -6.70 -5.00 17.52
C LEU A 57 -7.83 -5.19 16.50
N LYS A 58 -7.80 -4.42 15.41
CA LYS A 58 -8.77 -4.50 14.32
C LYS A 58 -8.60 -5.77 13.48
N PHE A 59 -7.37 -6.07 13.05
CA PHE A 59 -7.10 -7.12 12.07
C PHE A 59 -6.72 -8.47 12.70
N LEU A 60 -6.16 -8.48 13.91
CA LEU A 60 -5.78 -9.73 14.56
C LEU A 60 -6.96 -10.37 15.31
N PRO A 61 -7.04 -11.71 15.31
CA PRO A 61 -8.05 -12.43 16.07
C PRO A 61 -7.93 -12.15 17.58
N LYS A 62 -9.08 -12.21 18.28
CA LYS A 62 -9.17 -11.96 19.72
C LYS A 62 -8.24 -12.84 20.57
N SER A 63 -7.82 -14.00 20.06
CA SER A 63 -6.83 -14.86 20.71
C SER A 63 -5.45 -14.22 20.86
N LEU A 64 -5.12 -13.23 20.02
CA LEU A 64 -3.86 -12.47 20.06
C LEU A 64 -3.96 -11.17 20.87
N HIS A 65 -5.17 -10.70 21.17
CA HIS A 65 -5.39 -9.43 21.90
C HIS A 65 -4.68 -9.34 23.25
N PRO A 66 -4.57 -10.42 24.07
CA PRO A 66 -3.78 -10.37 25.30
C PRO A 66 -2.32 -9.95 25.07
N TYR A 67 -1.68 -10.47 24.02
CA TYR A 67 -0.28 -10.14 23.69
C TYR A 67 -0.11 -8.69 23.22
N ILE A 68 -1.15 -8.11 22.61
CA ILE A 68 -1.17 -6.70 22.21
C ILE A 68 -1.31 -5.81 23.45
N HIS A 69 -2.27 -6.13 24.34
CA HIS A 69 -2.51 -5.35 25.55
C HIS A 69 -1.34 -5.40 26.55
N GLU A 70 -0.68 -6.56 26.64
CA GLU A 70 0.52 -6.75 27.48
C GLU A 70 1.80 -6.25 26.79
N ASN A 71 1.72 -5.83 25.52
CA ASN A 71 2.83 -5.35 24.71
C ASN A 71 3.97 -6.39 24.62
N THR A 72 3.59 -7.66 24.41
CA THR A 72 4.47 -8.82 24.29
C THR A 72 4.35 -9.50 22.92
N ILE A 73 3.52 -8.96 22.02
CA ILE A 73 3.28 -9.57 20.71
C ILE A 73 4.54 -9.67 19.87
N ASN A 74 5.46 -8.70 19.96
CA ASN A 74 6.75 -8.71 19.25
C ASN A 74 7.95 -8.19 20.06
N SER A 75 7.77 -7.70 21.29
CA SER A 75 8.85 -7.13 22.11
C SER A 75 9.70 -8.18 22.83
N GLU A 76 9.34 -9.45 22.67
CA GLU A 76 10.00 -10.61 23.25
C GLU A 76 10.06 -11.75 22.22
N TYR A 77 10.98 -12.71 22.42
CA TYR A 77 10.99 -13.91 21.62
C TYR A 77 9.67 -14.68 21.81
N PRO A 78 8.95 -15.03 20.74
CA PRO A 78 7.59 -15.53 20.86
C PRO A 78 7.55 -16.92 21.50
N SER A 79 6.63 -17.10 22.45
CA SER A 79 6.31 -18.43 22.99
C SER A 79 5.77 -19.35 21.89
N GLU A 80 5.91 -20.67 22.06
CA GLU A 80 5.35 -21.66 21.11
C GLU A 80 3.85 -21.50 20.88
N LYS A 81 3.10 -21.06 21.90
CA LYS A 81 1.68 -20.75 21.77
C LYS A 81 1.45 -19.54 20.85
N LEU A 82 2.23 -18.47 21.03
CA LEU A 82 2.15 -17.27 20.20
C LEU A 82 2.55 -17.58 18.75
N LYS A 83 3.66 -18.30 18.54
CA LYS A 83 4.10 -18.76 17.22
C LYS A 83 3.00 -19.52 16.48
N LYS A 84 2.33 -20.46 17.17
CA LYS A 84 1.23 -21.22 16.58
C LYS A 84 0.04 -20.34 16.19
N LEU A 85 -0.40 -19.45 17.08
CA LEU A 85 -1.49 -18.51 16.80
C LEU A 85 -1.14 -17.59 15.62
N MET A 86 0.13 -17.19 15.51
CA MET A 86 0.57 -16.35 14.42
C MET A 86 0.64 -17.08 13.09
N LEU A 87 1.18 -18.30 13.08
CA LEU A 87 1.16 -19.14 11.89
C LEU A 87 -0.26 -19.40 11.38
N GLU A 88 -1.21 -19.69 12.27
CA GLU A 88 -2.63 -19.87 11.91
C GLU A 88 -3.21 -18.62 11.24
N TRP A 89 -2.92 -17.43 11.78
CA TRP A 89 -3.36 -16.17 11.19
C TRP A 89 -2.65 -15.86 9.87
N THR A 90 -1.34 -16.04 9.78
CA THR A 90 -0.55 -15.79 8.57
C THR A 90 -1.03 -16.65 7.41
N VAL A 91 -1.29 -17.94 7.62
CA VAL A 91 -1.81 -18.83 6.57
C VAL A 91 -3.19 -18.37 6.07
N ASP A 92 -4.08 -17.95 6.97
CA ASP A 92 -5.38 -17.40 6.58
C ASP A 92 -5.24 -16.07 5.81
N TYR A 93 -4.41 -15.16 6.32
CA TYR A 93 -4.12 -13.87 5.70
C TYR A 93 -3.53 -14.04 4.29
N GLU A 94 -2.49 -14.85 4.13
CA GLU A 94 -1.85 -15.12 2.83
C GLU A 94 -2.86 -15.66 1.82
N LYS A 95 -3.73 -16.58 2.26
CA LYS A 95 -4.80 -17.11 1.41
C LYS A 95 -5.77 -16.00 0.98
N ARG A 96 -6.23 -15.16 1.91
CA ARG A 96 -7.16 -14.05 1.58
C ARG A 96 -6.52 -13.04 0.63
N MET A 97 -5.25 -12.70 0.83
CA MET A 97 -4.53 -11.77 -0.03
C MET A 97 -4.32 -12.36 -1.43
N SER A 98 -3.94 -13.63 -1.52
CA SER A 98 -3.79 -14.32 -2.81
C SER A 98 -5.12 -14.42 -3.57
N ASP A 99 -6.21 -14.77 -2.89
CA ASP A 99 -7.55 -14.80 -3.49
C ASP A 99 -7.98 -13.41 -4.01
N LEU A 100 -7.64 -12.34 -3.27
CA LEU A 100 -7.96 -10.95 -3.65
C LEU A 100 -7.14 -10.47 -4.86
N GLU A 101 -5.83 -10.74 -4.86
CA GLU A 101 -4.94 -10.41 -5.97
C GLU A 101 -5.37 -11.14 -7.24
N GLN A 102 -5.67 -12.43 -7.14
CA GLN A 102 -6.18 -13.21 -8.27
C GLN A 102 -7.50 -12.64 -8.80
N ALA A 103 -8.43 -12.26 -7.92
CA ALA A 103 -9.70 -11.66 -8.32
C ALA A 103 -9.51 -10.30 -9.04
N TYR A 104 -8.51 -9.51 -8.65
CA TYR A 104 -8.16 -8.28 -9.36
C TYR A 104 -7.58 -8.59 -10.74
N LEU A 105 -6.61 -9.51 -10.81
CA LEU A 105 -5.96 -9.90 -12.06
C LEU A 105 -6.97 -10.49 -13.07
N ASP A 106 -7.88 -11.33 -12.62
CA ASP A 106 -8.93 -11.91 -13.47
C ASP A 106 -9.86 -10.82 -14.03
N ASN A 107 -10.22 -9.84 -13.20
CA ASN A 107 -11.02 -8.70 -13.63
C ASN A 107 -10.25 -7.85 -14.66
N TYR A 108 -9.02 -7.46 -14.33
CA TYR A 108 -8.19 -6.63 -15.18
C TYR A 108 -7.96 -7.28 -16.55
N ASN A 109 -7.62 -8.57 -16.58
CA ASN A 109 -7.43 -9.32 -17.81
C ASN A 109 -8.70 -9.37 -18.68
N THR A 110 -9.89 -9.41 -18.07
CA THR A 110 -11.18 -9.39 -18.79
C THR A 110 -11.49 -8.03 -19.44
N ILE A 111 -10.98 -6.94 -18.87
CA ILE A 111 -11.21 -5.58 -19.37
C ILE A 111 -10.04 -5.02 -20.20
N LYS A 112 -8.83 -5.59 -20.07
CA LYS A 112 -7.58 -5.06 -20.66
C LYS A 112 -7.71 -4.75 -22.16
N GLU A 113 -8.29 -5.66 -22.94
CA GLU A 113 -8.46 -5.48 -24.39
C GLU A 113 -9.46 -4.39 -24.79
N LYS A 114 -10.29 -3.93 -23.84
CA LYS A 114 -11.29 -2.87 -24.04
C LYS A 114 -10.78 -1.50 -23.62
N LEU A 115 -9.67 -1.44 -22.87
CA LEU A 115 -9.05 -0.21 -22.44
C LEU A 115 -8.22 0.41 -23.58
N ALA A 116 -8.10 1.73 -23.57
CA ALA A 116 -7.15 2.40 -24.45
C ALA A 116 -5.71 2.02 -24.09
N GLN A 117 -4.82 1.96 -25.09
CA GLN A 117 -3.43 1.51 -24.88
C GLN A 117 -2.69 2.34 -23.80
N ASN A 118 -2.93 3.65 -23.74
CA ASN A 118 -2.31 4.52 -22.75
C ASN A 118 -2.79 4.21 -21.32
N VAL A 119 -4.04 3.75 -21.16
CA VAL A 119 -4.57 3.33 -19.86
C VAL A 119 -3.92 2.02 -19.41
N VAL A 120 -3.73 1.09 -20.35
CA VAL A 120 -2.99 -0.15 -20.09
C VAL A 120 -1.54 0.16 -19.70
N GLN A 121 -0.88 1.10 -20.39
CA GLN A 121 0.47 1.53 -20.06
C GLN A 121 0.56 2.19 -18.69
N LEU A 122 -0.42 3.01 -18.30
CA LEU A 122 -0.48 3.63 -16.97
C LEU A 122 -0.45 2.55 -15.87
N HIS A 123 -1.19 1.46 -16.06
CA HIS A 123 -1.17 0.33 -15.14
C HIS A 123 0.19 -0.38 -15.12
N GLU A 124 0.77 -0.64 -16.29
CA GLU A 124 2.03 -1.37 -16.45
C GLU A 124 3.25 -0.60 -15.93
N TYR A 125 3.19 0.74 -15.85
CA TYR A 125 4.25 1.55 -15.24
C TYR A 125 4.44 1.32 -13.74
N SER A 126 3.49 0.67 -13.05
CA SER A 126 3.64 0.28 -11.63
C SER A 126 4.18 1.43 -10.77
N LEU A 127 3.38 2.50 -10.67
CA LEU A 127 3.75 3.77 -10.02
C LEU A 127 3.97 3.70 -8.50
N HIS A 128 4.12 2.51 -7.91
CA HIS A 128 4.47 2.32 -6.50
C HIS A 128 5.73 3.14 -6.16
N ASP A 129 5.72 3.83 -5.03
CA ASP A 129 6.77 4.75 -4.54
C ASP A 129 6.96 6.03 -5.36
N SER A 130 6.13 6.30 -6.37
CA SER A 130 6.16 7.61 -7.02
C SER A 130 5.59 8.69 -6.09
N VAL A 131 6.14 9.90 -6.16
CA VAL A 131 5.74 11.02 -5.32
C VAL A 131 5.03 12.08 -6.15
N VAL A 132 3.85 12.50 -5.70
CA VAL A 132 3.10 13.58 -6.35
C VAL A 132 3.87 14.88 -6.20
N LYS A 133 4.25 15.50 -7.33
CA LYS A 133 4.91 16.80 -7.41
C LYS A 133 3.93 17.94 -7.64
N SER A 134 2.92 17.73 -8.46
CA SER A 134 1.84 18.70 -8.64
C SER A 134 0.55 18.03 -9.07
N VAL A 135 -0.56 18.66 -8.72
CA VAL A 135 -1.89 18.34 -9.22
C VAL A 135 -2.48 19.62 -9.78
N GLU A 136 -2.80 19.61 -11.07
CA GLU A 136 -3.24 20.81 -11.79
C GLU A 136 -4.55 20.52 -12.52
N ARG A 137 -5.61 21.22 -12.12
CA ARG A 137 -6.88 21.20 -12.84
C ARG A 137 -6.91 22.35 -13.85
N ARG A 138 -6.76 22.03 -15.14
CA ARG A 138 -6.70 23.03 -16.23
C ARG A 138 -8.10 23.42 -16.72
N SER A 139 -9.07 22.51 -16.61
CA SER A 139 -10.50 22.70 -16.90
C SER A 139 -11.30 21.66 -16.12
N GLU A 140 -12.63 21.73 -16.19
CA GLU A 140 -13.50 20.73 -15.54
C GLU A 140 -13.22 19.29 -16.01
N ASP A 141 -12.80 19.13 -17.26
CA ASP A 141 -12.59 17.85 -17.93
C ASP A 141 -11.10 17.46 -18.10
N LYS A 142 -10.16 18.27 -17.59
CA LYS A 142 -8.71 18.02 -17.74
C LYS A 142 -7.96 18.17 -16.41
N LEU A 143 -7.33 17.08 -15.99
CA LEU A 143 -6.49 16.98 -14.79
C LEU A 143 -5.08 16.55 -15.19
N ILE A 144 -4.07 17.18 -14.62
CA ILE A 144 -2.67 16.84 -14.82
C ILE A 144 -2.07 16.50 -13.46
N ILE A 145 -1.38 15.36 -13.37
CA ILE A 145 -0.60 14.97 -12.20
C ILE A 145 0.85 14.81 -12.63
N THR A 146 1.76 15.54 -11.99
CA THR A 146 3.19 15.35 -12.19
C THR A 146 3.72 14.47 -11.07
N LEU A 147 4.46 13.43 -11.42
CA LEU A 147 5.07 12.48 -10.51
C LEU A 147 6.59 12.54 -10.61
N ASP A 148 7.24 12.46 -9.46
CA ASP A 148 8.65 12.08 -9.32
C ASP A 148 8.71 10.56 -9.18
N CYS A 149 9.38 9.92 -10.13
CA CYS A 149 9.51 8.47 -10.24
C CYS A 149 10.94 7.99 -9.97
N SER A 150 11.85 8.89 -9.57
CA SER A 150 13.27 8.56 -9.36
C SER A 150 13.53 7.53 -8.24
N GLY A 151 12.58 7.37 -7.32
CA GLY A 151 12.60 6.34 -6.27
C GLY A 151 11.96 5.00 -6.66
N THR A 152 11.44 4.88 -7.88
CA THR A 152 10.70 3.69 -8.33
C THR A 152 11.60 2.73 -9.13
N PHE A 153 11.08 1.56 -9.47
CA PHE A 153 11.75 0.62 -10.39
C PHE A 153 11.53 0.96 -11.88
N SER A 154 10.99 2.14 -12.18
CA SER A 154 10.70 2.58 -13.55
C SER A 154 11.97 2.94 -14.31
N GLU A 155 11.92 2.90 -15.65
CA GLU A 155 13.01 3.36 -16.52
C GLU A 155 13.07 4.90 -16.67
N PHE A 156 12.31 5.64 -15.86
CA PHE A 156 12.16 7.08 -15.94
C PHE A 156 12.03 7.73 -14.56
N ASP A 157 12.54 8.96 -14.46
CA ASP A 157 12.57 9.74 -13.21
C ASP A 157 11.38 10.68 -13.07
N LYS A 158 10.68 10.98 -14.16
CA LYS A 158 9.52 11.89 -14.15
C LYS A 158 8.42 11.38 -15.06
N LEU A 159 7.18 11.49 -14.59
CA LEU A 159 5.99 11.21 -15.39
C LEU A 159 4.97 12.33 -15.23
N GLU A 160 4.49 12.89 -16.34
CA GLU A 160 3.29 13.71 -16.36
C GLU A 160 2.11 12.88 -16.88
N VAL A 161 1.07 12.79 -16.06
CA VAL A 161 -0.16 12.04 -16.35
C VAL A 161 -1.29 13.04 -16.59
N THR A 162 -1.67 13.20 -17.85
CA THR A 162 -2.76 14.10 -18.26
C THR A 162 -4.03 13.29 -18.53
N PHE A 163 -5.01 13.40 -17.63
CA PHE A 163 -6.34 12.82 -17.79
C PHE A 163 -7.23 13.76 -18.60
N THR A 164 -8.00 13.20 -19.54
CA THR A 164 -8.94 13.95 -20.40
C THR A 164 -10.34 13.35 -20.34
N GLY A 165 -11.36 14.21 -20.50
CA GLY A 165 -12.74 13.80 -20.30
C GLY A 165 -13.00 13.37 -18.86
N VAL A 166 -12.40 14.06 -17.88
CA VAL A 166 -12.59 13.78 -16.46
C VAL A 166 -14.04 14.04 -16.08
N THR A 167 -14.70 13.04 -15.51
CA THR A 167 -16.11 13.12 -15.05
C THR A 167 -16.23 13.06 -13.54
N LYS A 168 -15.24 12.46 -12.87
CA LYS A 168 -15.15 12.38 -11.41
C LYS A 168 -13.69 12.42 -11.01
N CYS A 169 -13.38 13.18 -9.98
CA CYS A 169 -12.03 13.23 -9.43
C CYS A 169 -12.11 13.66 -7.96
N SER A 170 -11.66 12.80 -7.06
CA SER A 170 -11.64 13.06 -5.61
C SER A 170 -10.28 13.50 -5.08
N ILE A 171 -9.30 13.75 -5.95
CA ILE A 171 -7.97 14.20 -5.51
C ILE A 171 -8.07 15.62 -4.90
N PRO A 172 -7.50 15.87 -3.72
CA PRO A 172 -7.46 17.20 -3.11
C PRO A 172 -6.63 18.23 -3.90
N GLU A 173 -6.93 19.52 -3.75
CA GLU A 173 -6.26 20.63 -4.46
C GLU A 173 -4.84 20.94 -3.95
N HIS A 174 -4.39 20.29 -2.87
CA HIS A 174 -3.02 20.36 -2.34
C HIS A 174 -2.59 18.96 -1.91
N PHE A 175 -2.00 18.23 -2.84
CA PHE A 175 -1.67 16.81 -2.67
C PHE A 175 -0.20 16.49 -3.01
N GLU A 176 0.64 17.53 -3.04
CA GLU A 176 2.08 17.39 -3.24
C GLU A 176 2.72 16.65 -2.06
N GLY A 177 3.70 15.79 -2.36
CA GLY A 177 4.41 14.97 -1.38
C GLY A 177 3.75 13.64 -1.08
N ALA A 178 2.53 13.39 -1.58
CA ALA A 178 1.85 12.13 -1.40
C ALA A 178 2.52 11.01 -2.20
N TRP A 179 2.83 9.91 -1.50
CA TRP A 179 3.41 8.70 -2.09
C TRP A 179 2.30 7.82 -2.65
N TRP A 180 2.49 7.36 -3.88
CA TRP A 180 1.59 6.43 -4.55
C TRP A 180 1.85 5.01 -4.04
N LEU A 181 0.92 4.47 -3.26
CA LEU A 181 1.07 3.15 -2.63
C LEU A 181 0.62 2.04 -3.57
N CYS A 182 -0.59 2.13 -4.10
CA CYS A 182 -1.09 1.15 -5.05
C CYS A 182 -2.20 1.75 -5.90
N HIS A 183 -2.53 1.08 -6.99
CA HIS A 183 -3.68 1.46 -7.80
C HIS A 183 -4.38 0.25 -8.40
N GLU A 184 -5.62 0.47 -8.82
CA GLU A 184 -6.44 -0.47 -9.57
C GLU A 184 -7.13 0.28 -10.72
N ILE A 185 -7.37 -0.44 -11.82
CA ILE A 185 -8.12 0.10 -12.96
C ILE A 185 -9.37 -0.74 -13.20
N ASP A 186 -10.49 -0.07 -13.45
CA ASP A 186 -11.72 -0.69 -13.94
C ASP A 186 -12.28 0.03 -15.19
N LEU A 187 -13.10 -0.68 -15.95
CA LEU A 187 -13.75 -0.15 -17.14
C LEU A 187 -15.08 0.51 -16.76
N ILE A 188 -15.34 1.70 -17.32
CA ILE A 188 -16.64 2.39 -17.19
C ILE A 188 -17.22 2.68 -18.58
N ASN A 189 -18.49 3.08 -18.66
CA ASN A 189 -19.22 3.24 -19.93
C ASN A 189 -18.47 4.07 -20.98
N GLU A 190 -17.81 5.16 -20.57
CA GLU A 190 -17.09 6.08 -21.47
C GLU A 190 -15.66 6.33 -21.00
N GLY A 191 -14.90 5.27 -20.70
CA GLY A 191 -13.48 5.37 -20.34
C GLY A 191 -13.08 4.39 -19.26
N PHE A 192 -12.34 4.86 -18.26
CA PHE A 192 -11.85 4.06 -17.15
C PHE A 192 -12.03 4.77 -15.81
N GLU A 193 -12.07 3.97 -14.75
CA GLU A 193 -11.91 4.42 -13.37
C GLU A 193 -10.53 3.98 -12.87
N LEU A 194 -9.77 4.93 -12.34
CA LEU A 194 -8.53 4.71 -11.62
C LEU A 194 -8.78 4.92 -10.13
N GLY A 195 -8.59 3.86 -9.35
CA GLY A 195 -8.52 3.92 -7.89
C GLY A 195 -7.06 3.97 -7.47
N VAL A 196 -6.69 4.91 -6.60
CA VAL A 196 -5.31 5.06 -6.09
C VAL A 196 -5.33 5.22 -4.58
N LEU A 197 -4.47 4.49 -3.89
CA LEU A 197 -4.19 4.71 -2.46
C LEU A 197 -2.89 5.50 -2.33
N PHE A 198 -2.93 6.55 -1.53
CA PHE A 198 -1.78 7.37 -1.19
C PHE A 198 -1.44 7.30 0.30
N ASP A 199 -0.18 7.58 0.66
CA ASP A 199 0.31 7.48 2.05
C ASP A 199 0.17 8.79 2.87
N CYS A 200 0.47 9.94 2.26
CA CYS A 200 0.53 11.22 2.99
C CYS A 200 -0.06 12.38 2.17
N PRO A 201 -1.36 12.71 2.33
CA PRO A 201 -2.29 12.12 3.30
C PRO A 201 -2.73 10.69 2.91
N PHE A 202 -3.06 9.88 3.92
CA PHE A 202 -3.49 8.48 3.72
C PHE A 202 -4.90 8.41 3.13
N GLU A 203 -5.01 8.46 1.81
CA GLU A 203 -6.28 8.70 1.10
C GLU A 203 -6.52 7.79 -0.10
N GLU A 204 -7.78 7.37 -0.23
CA GLU A 204 -8.27 6.71 -1.45
C GLU A 204 -8.81 7.76 -2.41
N VAL A 205 -8.18 7.82 -3.58
CA VAL A 205 -8.55 8.74 -4.64
C VAL A 205 -9.18 7.94 -5.79
N THR A 206 -10.22 8.51 -6.37
CA THR A 206 -10.87 7.99 -7.57
C THR A 206 -10.81 9.04 -8.67
N ILE A 207 -10.36 8.63 -9.86
CA ILE A 207 -10.36 9.45 -11.07
C ILE A 207 -11.11 8.66 -12.15
N CYS A 208 -12.24 9.18 -12.62
CA CYS A 208 -12.93 8.66 -13.80
C CYS A 208 -12.64 9.58 -14.98
N ALA A 209 -12.05 9.04 -16.04
CA ALA A 209 -11.64 9.79 -17.22
C ALA A 209 -11.90 8.97 -18.49
N LYS A 210 -12.00 9.67 -19.61
CA LYS A 210 -12.16 9.04 -20.92
C LYS A 210 -10.86 8.41 -21.42
N ASP A 211 -9.76 9.14 -21.27
CA ASP A 211 -8.44 8.73 -21.73
C ASP A 211 -7.34 9.42 -20.93
N VAL A 212 -6.11 8.94 -21.09
CA VAL A 212 -4.91 9.47 -20.44
C VAL A 212 -3.77 9.64 -21.45
N LEU A 213 -3.00 10.70 -21.27
CA LEU A 213 -1.73 10.93 -21.94
C LEU A 213 -0.61 10.81 -20.92
N LEU A 214 0.44 10.06 -21.29
CA LEU A 214 1.60 9.79 -20.46
C LEU A 214 2.83 10.42 -21.11
N GLU A 215 3.44 11.39 -20.43
CA GLU A 215 4.64 12.08 -20.91
C GLU A 215 5.81 11.82 -19.96
N ILE A 216 6.78 11.05 -20.45
CA ILE A 216 7.97 10.67 -19.70
C ILE A 216 9.03 11.79 -19.81
N GLY A 217 9.54 12.20 -18.66
CA GLY A 217 10.70 13.08 -18.54
C GLY A 217 11.96 12.34 -18.07
N LYS A 218 13.12 12.93 -18.37
CA LYS A 218 14.38 12.63 -17.68
C LYS A 218 14.60 13.61 -16.55
#